data_AF-A0A0C9QMQ6-F1
#
_entry.id   AF-A0A0C9QMQ6-F1
#
_cell.length_a   1.000
_cell.length_b   1.000
_cell.length_c   1.000
_cell.angle_alpha   90.00
_cell.angle_beta   90.00
_cell.angle_gamma   90.00
#
_symmetry.space_group_name_H-M   'P 1'
#
loop_
_entity.id
_entity.type
_entity.pdbx_description
1 polymer ?
#
loop_
_entity_poly.entity_id
_entity_poly.type
_entity_poly.pdbx_seq_one_letter_code
_entity_poly.pdbx_strand_id
1 'polypeptide(L)'
;RNDFENYLCTLLLPSALRGPAFAIRAFNVEIALIQDQTSETAISGMRYNFWNDTLKKIYNNNPPQAPVPLELHRVLKTFKLSKHYFQRLLDARWRKWQAADFPDLESLEKYSEETVSPIYYLLLEARGIKDVNIDHIASHLGKAQGITNLLRSAPHHAQKRVCVIPQDLLMKHGVPTESVFRGEMSKELSDVVFEVASRSHQHLEKVKTIIHSHEFM
;
A
#
# COMPACT_ATOMS: atom_id res chain seq x y z
N ARG A 1 14.95 -4.84 -6.37
CA ARG A 1 15.11 -5.85 -5.30
C ARG A 1 13.96 -5.82 -4.30
N ASN A 2 13.57 -4.66 -3.78
CA ASN A 2 12.59 -4.53 -2.69
C ASN A 2 11.10 -4.61 -3.11
N ASP A 3 10.81 -4.72 -4.41
CA ASP A 3 9.44 -4.79 -4.95
C ASP A 3 9.39 -5.59 -6.28
N PHE A 4 9.86 -6.85 -6.22
CA PHE A 4 10.13 -7.65 -7.43
C PHE A 4 8.88 -8.00 -8.23
N GLU A 5 7.78 -8.39 -7.56
CA GLU A 5 6.52 -8.75 -8.23
C GLU A 5 5.97 -7.56 -9.03
N ASN A 6 5.92 -6.38 -8.40
CA ASN A 6 5.46 -5.17 -9.07
C ASN A 6 6.44 -4.67 -10.15
N TYR A 7 7.74 -4.92 -9.99
CA TYR A 7 8.72 -4.69 -11.07
C TYR A 7 8.34 -5.50 -12.31
N LEU A 8 8.09 -6.81 -12.16
CA LEU A 8 7.66 -7.66 -13.27
C LEU A 8 6.35 -7.18 -13.91
N CYS A 9 5.35 -6.87 -13.09
CA CYS A 9 4.08 -6.34 -13.58
C CYS A 9 4.24 -5.01 -14.33
N THR A 10 5.18 -4.16 -13.91
CA THR A 10 5.46 -2.87 -14.57
C THR A 10 6.03 -3.06 -15.97
N LEU A 11 6.76 -4.15 -16.24
CA LEU A 11 7.27 -4.46 -17.58
C LEU A 11 6.16 -4.74 -18.60
N LEU A 12 4.98 -5.17 -18.13
CA LEU A 12 3.81 -5.42 -18.96
C LEU A 12 3.10 -4.12 -19.40
N LEU A 13 3.42 -2.99 -18.78
CA LEU A 13 2.86 -1.70 -19.19
C LEU A 13 3.44 -1.23 -20.53
N PRO A 14 2.68 -0.45 -21.33
CA PRO A 14 3.19 0.23 -22.50
C PRO A 14 4.46 1.03 -22.19
N SER A 15 5.40 1.10 -23.15
CA SER A 15 6.73 1.72 -22.93
C SER A 15 6.64 3.14 -22.36
N ALA A 16 5.66 3.94 -22.79
CA ALA A 16 5.44 5.30 -22.31
C ALA A 16 5.04 5.40 -20.82
N LEU A 17 4.43 4.34 -20.26
CA LEU A 17 3.97 4.30 -18.87
C LEU A 17 5.00 3.66 -17.91
N ARG A 18 6.01 2.97 -18.42
CA ARG A 18 7.01 2.31 -17.56
C ARG A 18 7.80 3.30 -16.71
N GLY A 19 8.19 4.44 -17.30
CA GLY A 19 8.86 5.54 -16.60
C GLY A 19 8.08 6.06 -15.38
N PRO A 20 6.86 6.61 -15.56
CA PRO A 20 6.05 7.05 -14.43
C PRO A 20 5.77 5.92 -13.43
N ALA A 21 5.48 4.71 -13.90
CA ALA A 21 5.23 3.58 -13.02
C ALA A 21 6.43 3.25 -12.12
N PHE A 22 7.66 3.24 -12.66
CA PHE A 22 8.86 3.05 -11.85
C PHE A 22 9.08 4.18 -10.84
N ALA A 23 8.86 5.45 -11.23
CA ALA A 23 9.00 6.57 -10.31
C ALA A 23 8.00 6.50 -9.14
N ILE A 24 6.73 6.21 -9.43
CA ILE A 24 5.66 6.04 -8.44
C ILE A 24 5.99 4.89 -7.48
N ARG A 25 6.41 3.74 -8.02
CA ARG A 25 6.75 2.56 -7.21
C ARG A 25 8.03 2.75 -6.41
N ALA A 26 9.04 3.43 -6.96
CA ALA A 26 10.25 3.75 -6.23
C ALA A 26 9.96 4.65 -5.03
N PHE A 27 9.08 5.65 -5.18
CA PHE A 27 8.58 6.42 -4.05
C PHE A 27 7.90 5.53 -3.00
N ASN A 28 6.99 4.63 -3.41
CA ASN A 28 6.35 3.70 -2.48
C ASN A 28 7.35 2.83 -1.71
N VAL A 29 8.39 2.34 -2.38
CA VAL A 29 9.45 1.54 -1.76
C VAL A 29 10.21 2.37 -0.72
N GLU A 30 10.65 3.58 -1.06
CA GLU A 30 11.39 4.45 -0.14
C GLU A 30 10.61 4.72 1.15
N ILE A 31 9.32 5.02 1.04
CA ILE A 31 8.49 5.33 2.22
C ILE A 31 8.07 4.08 2.98
N ALA A 32 7.97 2.91 2.33
CA ALA A 32 7.72 1.64 3.01
C ALA A 32 8.91 1.24 3.89
N LEU A 33 10.14 1.48 3.41
CA LEU A 33 11.37 1.11 4.12
C LEU A 33 11.66 1.96 5.36
N ILE A 34 10.99 3.10 5.54
CA ILE A 34 11.18 3.95 6.74
C ILE A 34 11.00 3.13 8.02
N GLN A 35 9.99 2.26 8.05
CA GLN A 35 9.65 1.43 9.21
C GLN A 35 10.61 0.25 9.43
N ASP A 36 11.31 -0.19 8.38
CA ASP A 36 12.27 -1.29 8.48
C ASP A 36 13.68 -0.82 8.90
N GLN A 37 13.98 0.47 8.74
CA GLN A 37 15.31 1.03 8.99
C GLN A 37 15.56 1.42 10.46
N THR A 38 14.51 1.66 11.24
CA THR A 38 14.65 2.10 12.64
C THR A 38 13.39 1.81 13.45
N SER A 39 13.59 1.42 14.70
CA SER A 39 12.54 1.31 15.72
C SER A 39 12.37 2.60 16.53
N GLU A 40 13.22 3.61 16.33
CA GLU A 40 13.18 4.86 17.09
C GLU A 40 12.16 5.84 16.51
N THR A 41 11.13 6.15 17.30
CA THR A 41 10.04 7.08 16.91
C THR A 41 10.55 8.44 16.44
N ALA A 42 11.60 8.98 17.07
CA ALA A 42 12.19 10.26 16.68
C ALA A 42 12.79 10.22 15.26
N ILE A 43 13.52 9.16 14.91
CA ILE A 43 14.14 8.99 13.59
C ILE A 43 13.08 8.78 12.52
N SER A 44 12.07 7.93 12.79
CA SER A 44 10.93 7.74 11.88
C SER A 44 10.17 9.05 11.62
N GLY A 45 9.97 9.86 12.65
CA GLY A 45 9.33 11.19 12.53
C GLY A 45 10.14 12.16 11.67
N MET A 46 11.46 12.20 11.84
CA MET A 46 12.33 13.01 10.97
C MET A 46 12.27 12.55 9.51
N ARG A 47 12.26 11.25 9.24
CA ARG A 47 12.14 10.70 7.87
C ARG A 47 10.78 10.99 7.25
N TYR A 48 9.70 10.90 8.02
CA TYR A 48 8.37 11.31 7.58
C TYR A 48 8.34 12.79 7.18
N ASN A 49 8.85 13.68 8.06
CA ASN A 49 8.91 15.11 7.79
C ASN A 49 9.75 15.41 6.54
N PHE A 50 10.89 14.73 6.40
CA PHE A 50 11.73 14.82 5.19
C PHE A 50 10.93 14.49 3.92
N TRP A 51 10.18 13.39 3.89
CA TRP A 51 9.38 13.00 2.72
C TRP A 51 8.21 13.94 2.47
N ASN A 52 7.56 14.42 3.53
CA ASN A 52 6.50 15.42 3.43
C ASN A 52 7.01 16.72 2.78
N ASP A 53 8.17 17.22 3.22
CA ASP A 53 8.79 18.40 2.64
C ASP A 53 9.35 18.14 1.24
N THR A 54 9.86 16.93 1.00
CA THR A 54 10.30 16.49 -0.33
C THR A 54 9.16 16.53 -1.34
N LEU A 55 7.97 16.03 -0.99
CA LEU A 55 6.79 16.14 -1.85
C LEU A 55 6.42 17.61 -2.12
N LYS A 56 6.42 18.48 -1.10
CA LYS A 56 6.18 19.93 -1.33
C LYS A 56 7.19 20.53 -2.32
N LYS A 57 8.47 20.23 -2.11
CA LYS A 57 9.60 20.71 -2.92
C LYS A 57 9.53 20.22 -4.37
N ILE A 58 9.25 18.94 -4.59
CA ILE A 58 9.09 18.34 -5.93
C ILE A 58 7.99 19.05 -6.72
N TYR A 59 6.83 19.27 -6.10
CA TYR A 59 5.68 19.93 -6.75
C TYR A 59 5.88 21.45 -6.92
N ASN A 60 6.78 22.07 -6.15
CA ASN A 60 7.20 23.46 -6.30
C ASN A 60 8.42 23.63 -7.23
N ASN A 61 8.71 22.64 -8.07
CA ASN A 61 9.84 22.63 -9.02
C ASN A 61 11.24 22.79 -8.40
N ASN A 62 11.42 22.34 -7.16
CA ASN A 62 12.70 22.38 -6.45
C ASN A 62 13.04 21.02 -5.80
N PRO A 63 13.15 19.92 -6.56
CA PRO A 63 13.36 18.60 -5.97
C PRO A 63 14.70 18.51 -5.23
N PRO A 64 14.76 17.81 -4.08
CA PRO A 64 16.02 17.40 -3.48
C PRO A 64 16.90 16.61 -4.45
N GLN A 65 18.23 16.72 -4.29
CA GLN A 65 19.22 16.01 -5.13
C GLN A 65 19.37 14.55 -4.70
N ALA A 66 18.32 13.76 -4.91
CA ALA A 66 18.30 12.32 -4.66
C ALA A 66 17.59 11.60 -5.82
N PRO A 67 17.92 10.33 -6.11
CA PRO A 67 17.44 9.64 -7.32
C PRO A 67 15.92 9.60 -7.46
N VAL A 68 15.20 9.20 -6.41
CA VAL A 68 13.73 9.07 -6.44
C VAL A 68 13.04 10.43 -6.55
N PRO A 69 13.38 11.46 -5.74
CA PRO A 69 12.83 12.81 -5.92
C PRO A 69 13.09 13.43 -7.30
N LEU A 70 14.29 13.26 -7.85
CA LEU A 70 14.64 13.78 -9.17
C LEU A 70 13.83 13.09 -10.28
N GLU A 71 13.74 11.77 -10.22
CA GLU A 71 12.98 10.99 -11.20
C GLU A 71 11.49 11.28 -11.12
N LEU A 72 10.93 11.39 -9.91
CA LEU A 72 9.54 11.77 -9.72
C LEU A 72 9.25 13.18 -10.25
N HIS A 73 10.15 14.14 -10.00
CA HIS A 73 10.05 15.48 -10.57
C HIS A 73 10.12 15.47 -12.10
N ARG A 74 11.01 14.67 -12.70
CA ARG A 74 11.10 14.49 -14.16
C ARG A 74 9.78 13.97 -14.73
N VAL A 75 9.18 12.97 -14.10
CA VAL A 75 7.88 12.41 -14.48
C VAL A 75 6.77 13.47 -14.40
N LEU A 76 6.74 14.26 -13.34
CA LEU A 76 5.72 15.31 -13.14
C LEU A 76 5.76 16.44 -14.17
N LYS A 77 6.88 16.61 -14.90
CA LYS A 77 6.94 17.55 -16.03
C LYS A 77 6.11 17.10 -17.23
N THR A 78 5.86 15.79 -17.36
CA THR A 78 5.14 15.19 -18.49
C THR A 78 3.75 14.70 -18.08
N PHE A 79 3.63 14.13 -16.88
CA PHE A 79 2.41 13.50 -16.39
C PHE A 79 1.80 14.32 -15.27
N LYS A 80 0.49 14.61 -15.39
CA LYS A 80 -0.27 15.32 -14.36
C LYS A 80 -0.70 14.35 -13.27
N LEU A 81 0.19 14.09 -12.32
CA LEU A 81 -0.09 13.22 -11.18
C LEU A 81 -0.50 14.03 -9.95
N SER A 82 -1.50 13.56 -9.22
CA SER A 82 -2.05 14.26 -8.07
C SER A 82 -1.16 14.09 -6.83
N LYS A 83 -0.70 15.21 -6.28
CA LYS A 83 0.04 15.23 -5.01
C LYS A 83 -0.71 14.52 -3.88
N HIS A 84 -2.02 14.64 -3.86
CA HIS A 84 -2.87 14.05 -2.83
C HIS A 84 -2.67 12.54 -2.69
N TYR A 85 -2.49 11.79 -3.79
CA TYR A 85 -2.30 10.34 -3.71
C TYR A 85 -0.95 9.95 -3.09
N PHE A 86 0.13 10.68 -3.41
CA PHE A 86 1.43 10.49 -2.75
C PHE A 86 1.36 10.83 -1.27
N GLN A 87 0.68 11.93 -0.92
CA GLN A 87 0.49 12.36 0.47
C GLN A 87 -0.33 11.34 1.26
N ARG A 88 -1.46 10.88 0.70
CA ARG A 88 -2.34 9.88 1.31
C ARG A 88 -1.57 8.61 1.68
N LEU A 89 -0.70 8.13 0.78
CA LEU A 89 0.15 6.96 1.00
C LEU A 89 1.13 7.20 2.17
N LEU A 90 1.83 8.33 2.16
CA LEU A 90 2.78 8.71 3.21
C LEU A 90 2.09 8.82 4.59
N ASP A 91 0.96 9.50 4.64
CA ASP A 91 0.19 9.73 5.87
C ASP A 91 -0.39 8.42 6.42
N ALA A 92 -0.84 7.51 5.56
CA ALA A 92 -1.37 6.21 5.98
C ALA A 92 -0.28 5.33 6.62
N ARG A 93 0.93 5.31 6.06
CA ARG A 93 2.07 4.60 6.66
C ARG A 93 2.49 5.23 7.98
N TRP A 94 2.47 6.57 8.07
CA TRP A 94 2.78 7.26 9.32
C TRP A 94 1.75 6.96 10.41
N ARG A 95 0.45 7.03 10.09
CA ARG A 95 -0.62 6.64 11.02
C ARG A 95 -0.48 5.18 11.48
N LYS A 96 -0.16 4.25 10.58
CA LYS A 96 0.07 2.85 10.96
C LYS A 96 1.34 2.63 11.77
N TRP A 97 2.35 3.48 11.63
CA TRP A 97 3.50 3.45 12.52
C TRP A 97 3.13 3.87 13.94
N GLN A 98 2.32 4.92 14.06
CA GLN A 98 1.85 5.43 15.34
C GLN A 98 0.84 4.48 16.01
N ALA A 99 0.00 3.82 15.22
CA ALA A 99 -0.95 2.81 15.67
C ALA A 99 -0.30 1.43 15.73
N ALA A 100 -0.08 0.90 16.94
CA ALA A 100 0.58 -0.40 17.14
C ALA A 100 -0.04 -1.53 16.30
N ASP A 101 -1.37 -1.66 16.31
CA ASP A 101 -2.11 -2.78 15.71
C ASP A 101 -3.32 -2.33 14.89
N PHE A 102 -3.94 -3.27 14.15
CA PHE A 102 -5.24 -3.07 13.51
C PHE A 102 -6.36 -3.45 14.51
N PRO A 103 -7.19 -2.51 14.98
CA PRO A 103 -8.27 -2.82 15.91
C PRO A 103 -9.30 -3.79 15.31
N ASP A 104 -9.61 -3.59 14.03
CA ASP A 104 -10.65 -4.34 13.33
C ASP A 104 -10.33 -4.56 11.84
N LEU A 105 -11.14 -5.40 11.20
CA LEU A 105 -11.00 -5.69 9.77
C LEU A 105 -11.19 -4.45 8.88
N GLU A 106 -12.01 -3.49 9.29
CA GLU A 106 -12.26 -2.24 8.55
C GLU A 106 -11.01 -1.35 8.53
N SER A 107 -10.29 -1.26 9.65
CA SER A 107 -9.04 -0.51 9.77
C SER A 107 -7.94 -1.08 8.87
N LEU A 108 -7.89 -2.41 8.74
CA LEU A 108 -6.97 -3.12 7.85
C LEU A 108 -7.33 -2.86 6.38
N GLU A 109 -8.62 -2.92 6.04
CA GLU A 109 -9.12 -2.58 4.70
C GLU A 109 -8.81 -1.12 4.34
N LYS A 110 -9.07 -0.18 5.25
CA LYS A 110 -8.78 1.24 5.07
C LYS A 110 -7.30 1.48 4.84
N TYR A 111 -6.44 0.87 5.65
CA TYR A 111 -5.00 0.96 5.45
C TYR A 111 -4.57 0.41 4.09
N SER A 112 -5.13 -0.73 3.67
CA SER A 112 -4.87 -1.32 2.35
C SER A 112 -5.31 -0.38 1.22
N GLU A 113 -6.48 0.23 1.36
CA GLU A 113 -6.98 1.22 0.41
C GLU A 113 -6.03 2.42 0.32
N GLU A 114 -5.60 2.96 1.45
CA GLU A 114 -4.81 4.18 1.55
C GLU A 114 -3.33 3.99 1.20
N THR A 115 -2.83 2.74 1.17
CA THR A 115 -1.41 2.45 0.87
C THR A 115 -1.19 1.77 -0.49
N VAL A 116 -2.19 1.09 -1.05
CA VAL A 116 -2.08 0.38 -2.33
C VAL A 116 -2.86 1.08 -3.44
N SER A 117 -4.11 1.49 -3.20
CA SER A 117 -4.95 2.12 -4.24
C SER A 117 -4.36 3.41 -4.82
N PRO A 118 -3.71 4.31 -4.05
CA PRO A 118 -3.00 5.47 -4.60
C PRO A 118 -2.04 5.15 -5.73
N ILE A 119 -1.39 3.99 -5.70
CA ILE A 119 -0.51 3.57 -6.79
C ILE A 119 -1.31 3.33 -8.06
N TYR A 120 -2.46 2.66 -7.96
CA TYR A 120 -3.34 2.45 -9.10
C TYR A 120 -3.91 3.76 -9.63
N TYR A 121 -4.38 4.65 -8.77
CA TYR A 121 -4.89 5.97 -9.17
C TYR A 121 -3.82 6.78 -9.92
N LEU A 122 -2.58 6.80 -9.41
CA LEU A 122 -1.46 7.48 -10.06
C LEU A 122 -1.09 6.87 -11.42
N LEU A 123 -1.20 5.54 -11.58
CA LEU A 123 -1.00 4.87 -12.87
C LEU A 123 -2.11 5.20 -13.87
N LEU A 124 -3.36 5.29 -13.41
CA LEU A 124 -4.50 5.71 -14.22
C LEU A 124 -4.34 7.17 -14.66
N GLU A 125 -3.92 8.06 -13.76
CA GLU A 125 -3.59 9.46 -14.06
C GLU A 125 -2.44 9.57 -15.07
N ALA A 126 -1.38 8.75 -14.93
CA ALA A 126 -0.30 8.68 -15.90
C ALA A 126 -0.78 8.26 -17.30
N ARG A 127 -1.82 7.41 -17.35
CA ARG A 127 -2.48 7.02 -18.61
C ARG A 127 -3.50 8.03 -19.11
N GLY A 128 -3.88 9.02 -18.31
CA GLY A 128 -4.90 10.01 -18.63
C GLY A 128 -6.34 9.48 -18.51
N ILE A 129 -6.54 8.35 -17.81
CA ILE A 129 -7.86 7.77 -17.56
C ILE A 129 -8.54 8.53 -16.42
N LYS A 130 -9.79 8.93 -16.64
CA LYS A 130 -10.64 9.58 -15.64
C LYS A 130 -12.03 8.97 -15.73
N ASP A 131 -12.27 7.93 -14.94
CA ASP A 131 -13.53 7.20 -14.94
C ASP A 131 -13.81 6.69 -13.53
N VAL A 132 -14.97 7.05 -12.99
CA VAL A 132 -15.39 6.71 -11.62
C VAL A 132 -15.52 5.19 -11.43
N ASN A 133 -15.95 4.45 -12.45
CA ASN A 133 -16.03 2.99 -12.38
C ASN A 133 -14.64 2.36 -12.34
N ILE A 134 -13.69 2.91 -13.10
CA ILE A 134 -12.30 2.45 -13.06
C ILE A 134 -11.63 2.81 -11.72
N ASP A 135 -11.95 3.97 -11.16
CA ASP A 135 -11.49 4.34 -9.81
C ASP A 135 -12.08 3.40 -8.74
N HIS A 136 -13.35 3.01 -8.86
CA HIS A 136 -13.94 1.99 -8.00
C HIS A 136 -13.24 0.63 -8.14
N ILE A 137 -12.91 0.21 -9.37
CA ILE A 137 -12.11 -1.00 -9.60
C ILE A 137 -10.74 -0.89 -8.93
N ALA A 138 -10.04 0.24 -9.12
CA ALA A 138 -8.73 0.47 -8.53
C ALA A 138 -8.76 0.47 -6.98
N SER A 139 -9.83 1.00 -6.38
CA SER A 139 -10.07 0.94 -4.93
C SER A 139 -10.20 -0.49 -4.43
N HIS A 140 -11.11 -1.28 -5.03
CA HIS A 140 -11.31 -2.68 -4.64
C HIS A 140 -10.06 -3.54 -4.91
N LEU A 141 -9.38 -3.32 -6.05
CA LEU A 141 -8.15 -4.03 -6.36
C LEU A 141 -7.02 -3.70 -5.36
N GLY A 142 -6.87 -2.42 -4.99
CA GLY A 142 -5.93 -1.96 -3.99
C GLY A 142 -6.19 -2.59 -2.62
N LYS A 143 -7.45 -2.63 -2.19
CA LYS A 143 -7.86 -3.31 -0.95
C LYS A 143 -7.53 -4.80 -0.97
N ALA A 144 -7.93 -5.52 -2.03
CA ALA A 144 -7.66 -6.94 -2.17
C ALA A 144 -6.14 -7.23 -2.09
N GLN A 145 -5.34 -6.53 -2.91
CA GLN A 145 -3.90 -6.71 -2.91
C GLN A 145 -3.27 -6.34 -1.55
N GLY A 146 -3.68 -5.24 -0.93
CA GLY A 146 -3.15 -4.80 0.36
C GLY A 146 -3.41 -5.78 1.49
N ILE A 147 -4.65 -6.29 1.59
CA ILE A 147 -5.01 -7.33 2.57
C ILE A 147 -4.16 -8.59 2.34
N THR A 148 -4.05 -9.05 1.09
CA THR A 148 -3.23 -10.23 0.75
C THR A 148 -1.75 -10.02 1.06
N ASN A 149 -1.21 -8.82 0.82
CA ASN A 149 0.16 -8.49 1.16
C ASN A 149 0.40 -8.55 2.67
N LEU A 150 -0.53 -8.03 3.49
CA LEU A 150 -0.43 -8.08 4.95
C LEU A 150 -0.51 -9.52 5.48
N LEU A 151 -1.42 -10.34 4.94
CA LEU A 151 -1.48 -11.77 5.29
C LEU A 151 -0.18 -12.50 4.95
N ARG A 152 0.34 -12.29 3.74
CA ARG A 152 1.61 -12.89 3.30
C ARG A 152 2.79 -12.41 4.14
N SER A 153 2.78 -11.17 4.61
CA SER A 153 3.86 -10.60 5.43
C SER A 153 3.70 -10.90 6.93
N ALA A 154 2.61 -11.51 7.37
CA ALA A 154 2.34 -11.76 8.79
C ALA A 154 3.49 -12.49 9.51
N PRO A 155 4.09 -13.58 8.97
CA PRO A 155 5.23 -14.23 9.62
C PRO A 155 6.46 -13.31 9.75
N HIS A 156 6.70 -12.45 8.77
CA HIS A 156 7.82 -11.51 8.80
C HIS A 156 7.61 -10.42 9.86
N HIS A 157 6.40 -9.89 10.00
CA HIS A 157 6.08 -8.89 11.02
C HIS A 157 6.04 -9.50 12.43
N ALA A 158 5.56 -10.74 12.56
CA ALA A 158 5.55 -11.48 13.82
C ALA A 158 6.95 -11.60 14.45
N GLN A 159 7.99 -11.84 13.64
CA GLN A 159 9.40 -11.86 14.09
C GLN A 159 9.87 -10.54 14.71
N LYS A 160 9.25 -9.42 14.30
CA LYS A 160 9.51 -8.07 14.82
C LYS A 160 8.52 -7.66 15.91
N ARG A 161 7.69 -8.59 16.40
CA ARG A 161 6.58 -8.35 17.35
C ARG A 161 5.57 -7.30 16.88
N VAL A 162 5.31 -7.25 15.57
CA VAL A 162 4.27 -6.41 14.96
C VAL A 162 3.12 -7.31 14.50
N CYS A 163 1.91 -7.09 15.02
CA CYS A 163 0.75 -7.86 14.61
C CYS A 163 -0.01 -7.15 13.48
N VAL A 164 -0.09 -7.80 12.33
CA VAL A 164 -0.82 -7.29 11.15
C VAL A 164 -2.20 -7.94 10.99
N ILE A 165 -2.58 -8.83 11.91
CA ILE A 165 -3.89 -9.47 11.95
C ILE A 165 -4.84 -8.62 12.82
N PRO A 166 -6.10 -8.40 12.40
CA PRO A 166 -7.07 -7.64 13.18
C PRO A 166 -7.29 -8.20 14.59
N GLN A 167 -7.27 -7.33 15.60
CA GLN A 167 -7.38 -7.71 17.01
C GLN A 167 -8.77 -8.24 17.36
N ASP A 168 -9.84 -7.66 16.81
CA ASP A 168 -11.21 -8.14 16.95
C ASP A 168 -11.37 -9.61 16.53
N LEU A 169 -10.73 -10.02 15.43
CA LEU A 169 -10.78 -11.38 14.93
C LEU A 169 -9.96 -12.33 15.82
N LEU A 170 -8.76 -11.91 16.26
CA LEU A 170 -7.99 -12.70 17.22
C LEU A 170 -8.79 -12.95 18.51
N MET A 171 -9.44 -11.92 19.05
CA MET A 171 -10.30 -12.04 20.23
C MET A 171 -11.52 -12.94 19.97
N LYS A 172 -12.21 -12.75 18.83
CA LYS A 172 -13.38 -13.54 18.42
C LYS A 172 -13.08 -15.04 18.38
N HIS A 173 -11.90 -15.41 17.91
CA HIS A 173 -11.47 -16.80 17.76
C HIS A 173 -10.62 -17.30 18.96
N GLY A 174 -10.43 -16.49 20.00
CA GLY A 174 -9.68 -16.88 21.20
C GLY A 174 -8.19 -17.08 20.96
N VAL A 175 -7.60 -16.43 19.96
CA VAL A 175 -6.18 -16.55 19.60
C VAL A 175 -5.38 -15.46 20.32
N PRO A 176 -4.44 -15.81 21.22
CA PRO A 176 -3.55 -14.82 21.81
C PRO A 176 -2.59 -14.23 20.77
N THR A 177 -2.39 -12.92 20.81
CA THR A 177 -1.40 -12.23 19.93
C THR A 177 0.00 -12.81 20.08
N GLU A 178 0.37 -13.31 21.27
CA GLU A 178 1.66 -13.97 21.50
C GLU A 178 1.83 -15.25 20.67
N SER A 179 0.76 -16.03 20.43
CA SER A 179 0.82 -17.21 19.56
C SER A 179 1.09 -16.81 18.11
N VAL A 180 0.56 -15.66 17.66
CA VAL A 180 0.90 -15.09 16.33
C VAL A 180 2.38 -14.74 16.27
N PHE A 181 2.93 -14.09 17.31
CA PHE A 181 4.36 -13.74 17.36
C PHE A 181 5.29 -14.95 17.36
N ARG A 182 4.87 -16.06 17.97
CA ARG A 182 5.61 -17.32 17.98
C ARG A 182 5.45 -18.13 16.70
N GLY A 183 4.51 -17.76 15.82
CA GLY A 183 4.18 -18.54 14.63
C GLY A 183 3.54 -19.89 14.97
N GLU A 184 2.87 -20.00 16.12
CA GLU A 184 2.15 -21.20 16.53
C GLU A 184 0.92 -21.37 15.65
N MET A 185 0.93 -22.39 14.79
CA MET A 185 -0.22 -22.69 13.94
C MET A 185 -1.28 -23.44 14.75
N SER A 186 -2.48 -22.87 14.81
CA SER A 186 -3.66 -23.51 15.38
C SER A 186 -4.82 -23.45 14.38
N LYS A 187 -5.87 -24.24 14.63
CA LYS A 187 -7.08 -24.19 13.82
C LYS A 187 -7.73 -22.80 13.90
N GLU A 188 -7.78 -22.23 15.09
CA GLU A 188 -8.36 -20.92 15.38
C GLU A 188 -7.60 -19.81 14.62
N LEU A 189 -6.26 -19.85 14.59
CA LEU A 189 -5.47 -18.91 13.78
C LEU A 189 -5.73 -19.10 12.28
N SER A 190 -5.89 -20.34 11.81
CA SER A 190 -6.29 -20.61 10.43
C SER A 190 -7.68 -20.02 10.11
N ASP A 191 -8.63 -20.12 11.03
CA ASP A 191 -9.98 -19.56 10.87
C ASP A 191 -9.94 -18.01 10.82
N VAL A 192 -9.11 -17.37 11.64
CA VAL A 192 -8.84 -15.91 11.56
C VAL A 192 -8.25 -15.53 10.21
N VAL A 193 -7.20 -16.23 9.75
CA VAL A 193 -6.56 -15.97 8.46
C VAL A 193 -7.55 -16.16 7.32
N PHE A 194 -8.41 -17.18 7.40
CA PHE A 194 -9.46 -17.44 6.42
C PHE A 194 -10.49 -16.31 6.36
N GLU A 195 -10.90 -15.75 7.51
CA GLU A 195 -11.84 -14.62 7.57
C GLU A 195 -11.25 -13.36 6.92
N VAL A 196 -9.98 -13.04 7.21
CA VAL A 196 -9.26 -11.92 6.56
C VAL A 196 -9.08 -12.16 5.06
N ALA A 197 -8.71 -13.39 4.66
CA ALA A 197 -8.55 -13.75 3.25
C ALA A 197 -9.88 -13.68 2.49
N SER A 198 -10.98 -14.05 3.14
CA SER A 198 -12.34 -13.94 2.59
C SER A 198 -12.70 -12.49 2.30
N ARG A 199 -12.28 -11.53 3.15
CA ARG A 199 -12.47 -10.10 2.88
C ARG A 199 -11.71 -9.64 1.64
N SER A 200 -10.44 -10.05 1.49
CA SER A 200 -9.67 -9.80 0.27
C SER A 200 -10.38 -10.35 -0.98
N HIS A 201 -10.86 -11.60 -0.90
CA HIS A 201 -11.57 -12.25 -1.98
C HIS A 201 -12.86 -11.52 -2.37
N GLN A 202 -13.65 -11.03 -1.40
CA GLN A 202 -14.85 -10.23 -1.66
C GLN A 202 -14.55 -8.97 -2.49
N HIS A 203 -13.43 -8.28 -2.23
CA HIS A 203 -13.03 -7.15 -3.07
C HIS A 203 -12.65 -7.59 -4.48
N LEU A 204 -11.95 -8.71 -4.64
CA LEU A 204 -11.61 -9.25 -5.95
C LEU A 204 -12.85 -9.66 -6.75
N GLU A 205 -13.84 -10.30 -6.13
CA GLU A 205 -15.11 -10.63 -6.79
C GLU A 205 -15.89 -9.39 -7.20
N LYS A 206 -15.82 -8.32 -6.39
CA LYS A 206 -16.41 -7.03 -6.77
C LYS A 206 -15.74 -6.43 -8.00
N VAL A 207 -14.40 -6.49 -8.09
CA VAL A 207 -13.66 -6.07 -9.29
C VAL A 207 -14.13 -6.86 -10.52
N LYS A 208 -14.17 -8.19 -10.42
CA LYS A 208 -14.67 -9.04 -11.52
C LYS A 208 -16.08 -8.65 -11.94
N THR A 209 -16.97 -8.44 -10.98
CA THR A 209 -18.36 -8.05 -11.26
C THR A 209 -18.45 -6.72 -12.03
N ILE A 210 -17.64 -5.71 -11.64
CA ILE A 210 -17.64 -4.41 -12.32
C ILE A 210 -17.07 -4.54 -13.74
N ILE A 211 -16.00 -5.32 -13.92
CA ILE A 211 -15.39 -5.56 -15.24
C ILE A 211 -16.36 -6.32 -16.16
N HIS A 212 -17.15 -7.28 -15.65
CA HIS A 212 -18.12 -7.99 -16.50
C HIS A 212 -19.35 -7.14 -16.83
N SER A 213 -19.74 -6.20 -15.96
CA SER A 213 -20.90 -5.33 -16.21
C SER A 213 -20.58 -4.14 -17.11
N HIS A 214 -19.30 -3.82 -17.31
CA HIS A 214 -18.84 -2.73 -18.15
C HIS A 214 -17.83 -3.31 -19.15
N GLU A 215 -18.22 -3.46 -20.42
CA GLU A 215 -17.26 -3.74 -21.49
C GLU A 215 -16.33 -2.54 -21.66
N PHE A 216 -15.24 -2.51 -20.89
CA PHE A 216 -14.19 -1.51 -21.04
C PHE A 216 -13.40 -1.85 -22.33
N MET A 217 -13.84 -1.28 -23.47
CA MET A 217 -13.14 -1.29 -24.76
C MET A 217 -11.98 -0.29 -24.78
#